data_AF-A0A1Z1ME35-F1
#
_entry.id   AF-A0A1Z1ME35-F1
#
_cell.length_a   1.000
_cell.length_b   1.000
_cell.length_c   1.000
_cell.angle_alpha   90.00
_cell.angle_beta   90.00
_cell.angle_gamma   90.00
#
_symmetry.space_group_name_H-M   'P 1'
#
loop_
_entity.id
_entity.type
_entity.pdbx_description
1 polymer ?
#
loop_
_entity_poly.entity_id
_entity_poly.type
_entity_poly.pdbx_seq_one_letter_code
_entity_poly.pdbx_strand_id
1 'polypeptide(L)'
;MFLNISVLSFMLGFFFANILSTIPAQTGEWNVISGSIIVTLNEITNKKIYGNKTMKKYLLIQLSNNIKIGIIYGLFVDAFKLGS
;
A
#
# COMPACT_ATOMS: atom_id res chain seq x y z
N MET A 1 -17.93 9.02 12.53
CA MET A 1 -16.54 9.47 12.75
C MET A 1 -15.50 8.45 12.26
N PHE A 2 -15.61 7.16 12.63
CA PHE A 2 -14.68 6.10 12.16
C PHE A 2 -14.55 5.98 10.64
N LEU A 3 -15.65 6.13 9.90
CA LEU A 3 -15.66 6.02 8.44
C LEU A 3 -14.86 7.14 7.75
N ASN A 4 -14.84 8.34 8.34
CA ASN A 4 -14.09 9.47 7.79
C ASN A 4 -12.57 9.23 7.93
N ILE A 5 -12.15 8.73 9.09
CA ILE A 5 -10.75 8.43 9.39
C ILE A 5 -10.25 7.24 8.54
N SER A 6 -11.09 6.24 8.27
CA SER A 6 -10.74 5.14 7.37
C SER A 6 -10.62 5.58 5.91
N VAL A 7 -11.52 6.44 5.42
CA VAL A 7 -11.45 6.96 4.04
C VAL A 7 -10.25 7.88 3.86
N LEU A 8 -9.96 8.76 4.84
CA LEU A 8 -8.77 9.59 4.82
C LEU A 8 -7.48 8.75 4.78
N SER A 9 -7.43 7.70 5.60
CA SER A 9 -6.33 6.74 5.64
C SER A 9 -6.17 5.97 4.32
N PHE A 10 -7.27 5.61 3.67
CA PHE A 10 -7.25 5.02 2.32
C PHE A 10 -6.73 6.00 1.26
N MET A 11 -7.24 7.24 1.25
CA MET A 11 -6.80 8.28 0.30
C MET A 11 -5.32 8.64 0.47
N LEU A 12 -4.82 8.66 1.71
CA LEU A 12 -3.40 8.81 2.00
C LEU A 12 -2.58 7.68 1.37
N GLY A 13 -3.03 6.43 1.51
CA GLY A 13 -2.39 5.28 0.87
C GLY A 13 -2.35 5.41 -0.66
N PHE A 14 -3.46 5.85 -1.26
CA PHE A 14 -3.53 6.10 -2.70
C PHE A 14 -2.56 7.20 -3.16
N PHE A 15 -2.40 8.27 -2.38
CA PHE A 15 -1.42 9.32 -2.68
C PHE A 15 0.02 8.80 -2.62
N PHE A 16 0.35 7.97 -1.63
CA PHE A 16 1.66 7.31 -1.54
C PHE A 16 1.94 6.38 -2.73
N ALA A 17 0.92 5.69 -3.25
CA ALA A 17 1.08 4.87 -4.45
C ALA A 17 1.55 5.68 -5.65
N ASN A 18 0.98 6.87 -5.89
CA ASN A 18 1.38 7.73 -7.00
C ASN A 18 2.82 8.24 -6.85
N ILE A 19 3.26 8.50 -5.61
CA ILE A 19 4.65 8.87 -5.34
C ILE A 19 5.58 7.67 -5.60
N LEU A 20 5.18 6.49 -5.12
CA LEU A 20 5.93 5.25 -5.29
C LEU A 20 5.98 4.77 -6.74
N SER A 21 4.98 5.07 -7.57
CA SER A 21 4.98 4.75 -9.00
C SER A 21 5.86 5.71 -9.79
N THR A 22 5.90 6.99 -9.42
CA THR A 22 6.65 8.03 -10.15
C THR A 22 8.15 8.04 -9.87
N ILE A 23 8.60 7.74 -8.64
CA ILE A 23 10.03 7.76 -8.27
C ILE A 23 10.85 6.73 -9.09
N PRO A 24 10.45 5.44 -9.19
CA PRO A 24 11.19 4.44 -9.95
C PRO A 24 10.91 4.54 -11.46
N ALA A 25 9.75 5.07 -11.87
CA ALA A 25 9.40 5.19 -13.28
C ALA A 25 10.21 6.27 -14.01
N GLN A 26 10.80 7.25 -13.30
CA GLN A 26 11.71 8.23 -13.92
C GLN A 26 12.94 7.60 -14.57
N THR A 27 13.40 6.43 -14.09
CA THR A 27 14.59 5.75 -14.63
C THR A 27 14.27 4.59 -15.57
N GLY A 28 12.98 4.33 -15.86
CA GLY A 28 12.49 3.43 -16.91
C GLY A 28 12.70 1.92 -16.69
N GLU A 29 13.83 1.50 -16.12
CA GLU A 29 14.23 0.08 -16.07
C GLU A 29 13.98 -0.61 -14.71
N TRP A 30 13.60 0.15 -13.68
CA TRP A 30 13.56 -0.34 -12.29
C TRP A 30 12.19 -0.85 -11.84
N ASN A 31 11.22 -0.98 -12.76
CA ASN A 31 9.84 -1.35 -12.44
C ASN A 31 9.69 -2.75 -11.80
N VAL A 32 10.49 -3.73 -12.23
CA VAL A 32 10.43 -5.09 -11.65
C VAL A 32 11.01 -5.11 -10.23
N ILE A 33 12.06 -4.33 -9.99
CA ILE A 33 12.73 -4.21 -8.69
C ILE A 33 11.82 -3.46 -7.70
N SER A 34 11.14 -2.39 -8.13
CA SER A 34 10.19 -1.69 -7.27
C SER A 34 9.00 -2.58 -6.88
N GLY A 35 8.46 -3.36 -7.84
CA GLY A 35 7.40 -4.33 -7.59
C GLY A 35 7.79 -5.41 -6.58
N SER A 36 9.00 -5.98 -6.69
CA SER A 36 9.47 -6.99 -5.75
C SER A 36 9.68 -6.45 -4.33
N ILE A 37 10.15 -5.21 -4.19
CA ILE A 37 10.25 -4.52 -2.90
C ILE A 37 8.87 -4.34 -2.27
N ILE A 38 7.87 -3.90 -3.04
CA ILE A 38 6.49 -3.70 -2.56
C ILE A 38 5.89 -5.04 -2.07
N VAL A 39 6.08 -6.12 -2.83
CA VAL A 39 5.60 -7.47 -2.46
C VAL A 39 6.28 -7.95 -1.17
N THR A 40 7.60 -7.79 -1.07
CA THR A 40 8.38 -8.20 0.11
C THR A 40 7.93 -7.45 1.36
N LEU A 41 7.70 -6.13 1.25
CA LEU A 41 7.19 -5.31 2.35
C LEU A 41 5.78 -5.74 2.77
N ASN A 42 4.90 -6.07 1.81
CA ASN A 42 3.57 -6.59 2.12
C ASN A 42 3.63 -7.93 2.86
N GLU A 43 4.50 -8.83 2.44
CA GLU A 43 4.66 -10.14 3.07
C GLU A 43 5.24 -10.04 4.49
N ILE A 44 6.26 -9.20 4.70
CA ILE A 44 6.80 -8.89 6.04
C ILE A 44 5.71 -8.33 6.93
N THR A 45 4.89 -7.40 6.42
CA THR A 45 3.83 -6.79 7.23
C THR A 45 2.71 -7.77 7.55
N ASN A 46 2.35 -8.65 6.62
CA ASN A 46 1.40 -9.73 6.88
C ASN A 46 1.93 -10.71 7.93
N LYS A 47 3.20 -11.14 7.82
CA LYS A 47 3.84 -11.98 8.83
C LYS A 47 3.80 -11.33 10.21
N LYS A 48 4.07 -10.02 10.30
CA LYS A 48 4.04 -9.26 11.56
C LYS A 48 2.64 -9.13 12.16
N ILE A 49 1.61 -8.93 11.34
CA ILE A 49 0.22 -8.78 11.80
C ILE A 49 -0.37 -10.13 12.20
N TYR A 50 -0.19 -11.17 11.38
CA TYR A 50 -0.77 -12.49 11.63
C TYR A 50 0.04 -13.34 12.62
N GLY A 51 1.33 -13.06 12.81
CA GLY A 51 2.16 -13.70 13.83
C GLY A 51 1.73 -13.37 15.26
N ASN A 52 1.21 -12.16 15.50
CA ASN A 52 0.67 -11.75 16.79
C ASN A 52 -0.87 -11.84 16.80
N LYS A 53 -1.39 -13.05 17.05
CA LYS A 53 -2.84 -13.35 17.17
C LYS A 53 -3.62 -12.44 18.14
N THR A 54 -2.95 -11.73 19.04
CA THR A 54 -3.54 -10.85 20.07
C THR A 54 -3.79 -9.40 19.63
N MET A 55 -3.33 -8.99 18.44
CA MET A 55 -3.34 -7.59 18.00
C MET A 55 -4.63 -7.14 17.28
N LYS A 56 -5.75 -7.88 17.42
CA LYS A 56 -6.99 -7.63 16.65
C LYS A 56 -7.77 -6.34 16.99
N LYS A 57 -7.38 -5.57 18.02
CA LYS A 57 -8.21 -4.47 18.56
C LYS A 57 -7.64 -3.05 18.46
N TYR A 58 -6.45 -2.85 17.90
CA TYR A 58 -5.89 -1.49 17.82
C TYR A 58 -6.36 -0.77 16.55
N LEU A 59 -6.99 0.40 16.74
CA LEU A 59 -7.37 1.35 15.69
C LEU A 59 -6.21 1.67 14.73
N LEU A 60 -4.99 1.73 15.26
CA LEU A 60 -3.76 1.96 14.50
C LEU A 60 -3.48 0.84 13.47
N ILE A 61 -3.85 -0.40 13.76
CA ILE A 61 -3.68 -1.53 12.84
C ILE A 61 -4.72 -1.47 11.73
N GLN A 62 -5.96 -1.09 12.06
CA GLN A 62 -7.00 -0.87 11.06
C GLN A 62 -6.63 0.28 10.11
N LEU A 63 -6.06 1.37 10.63
CA LEU A 63 -5.56 2.48 9.82
C LEU A 63 -4.39 2.07 8.95
N SER A 64 -3.41 1.34 9.49
CA SER A 64 -2.29 0.82 8.70
C SER A 64 -2.77 -0.13 7.57
N ASN A 65 -3.78 -0.95 7.84
CA ASN A 65 -4.38 -1.80 6.81
C ASN A 65 -5.11 -1.00 5.73
N ASN A 66 -5.87 0.05 6.10
CA ASN A 66 -6.54 0.91 5.13
C ASN A 66 -5.53 1.64 4.23
N ILE A 67 -4.42 2.14 4.78
CA ILE A 67 -3.31 2.72 4.01
C ILE A 67 -2.76 1.70 3.02
N LYS A 68 -2.50 0.46 3.46
CA LYS A 68 -1.99 -0.59 2.55
C LYS A 68 -2.94 -0.89 1.41
N ILE A 69 -4.23 -1.01 1.70
CA ILE A 69 -5.25 -1.25 0.67
C ILE A 69 -5.24 -0.09 -0.34
N GLY A 70 -5.12 1.16 0.14
CA GLY A 70 -4.96 2.33 -0.71
C GLY A 70 -3.71 2.28 -1.59
N ILE A 71 -2.56 1.85 -1.04
CA ILE A 71 -1.29 1.74 -1.79
C ILE A 71 -1.41 0.68 -2.89
N ILE A 72 -1.89 -0.52 -2.56
CA ILE A 72 -2.03 -1.62 -3.53
C ILE A 72 -3.01 -1.24 -4.64
N TYR A 73 -4.14 -0.62 -4.27
CA TYR A 73 -5.13 -0.17 -5.23
C TYR A 73 -4.58 0.94 -6.15
N GLY A 74 -3.86 1.93 -5.61
CA GLY A 74 -3.25 2.99 -6.42
C GLY A 74 -2.22 2.46 -7.41
N LEU A 75 -1.32 1.57 -6.95
CA LEU A 75 -0.32 0.94 -7.83
C LEU A 75 -0.97 0.07 -8.91
N PHE A 76 -2.04 -0.64 -8.58
CA PHE A 76 -2.81 -1.43 -9.56
C PHE A 76 -3.43 -0.53 -10.63
N VAL A 77 -4.06 0.57 -10.23
CA VAL A 77 -4.67 1.53 -11.18
C VAL A 77 -3.60 2.17 -12.08
N ASP A 78 -2.45 2.55 -11.53
CA ASP A 78 -1.35 3.12 -12.34
C ASP A 78 -0.74 2.10 -13.30
N ALA A 79 -0.55 0.85 -12.86
CA ALA A 79 -0.11 -0.23 -13.75
C ALA A 79 -1.13 -0.50 -14.87
N PHE A 80 -2.44 -0.45 -14.55
CA PHE A 80 -3.50 -0.61 -15.54
C PHE A 80 -3.49 0.52 -16.59
N LYS A 81 -3.22 1.78 -16.19
CA LYS A 81 -3.08 2.91 -17.12
C LYS A 81 -1.90 2.76 -18.07
N LEU A 82 -0.80 2.14 -17.63
CA LEU A 82 0.42 1.98 -18.43
C LEU A 82 0.36 0.73 -19.33
N GLY A 83 -0.52 -0.22 -19.03
CA GLY A 83 -0.71 -1.46 -19.79
C GLY A 83 -1.78 -1.40 -20.88
N SER A 84 -2.43 -0.25 -21.09
CA SER A 84 -3.39 0.03 -22.18
C SER A 84 -2.77 0.88 -23.28
#